data_AF-A0A0P1EAN3-F1
#
_entry.id   AF-A0A0P1EAN3-F1
#
_cell.length_a   1.000
_cell.length_b   1.000
_cell.length_c   1.000
_cell.angle_alpha   90.00
_cell.angle_beta   90.00
_cell.angle_gamma   90.00
#
_symmetry.space_group_name_H-M   'P 1'
#
loop_
_entity.id
_entity.type
_entity.pdbx_description
1 polymer ?
#
loop_
_entity_poly.entity_id
_entity_poly.type
_entity_poly.pdbx_seq_one_letter_code
_entity_poly.pdbx_strand_id
1 'polypeptide(L)'
;MKVLKRIPDMDDNALSRLFFNAQVQLQDDKLHEAAASVLEAIEREWQKRLAAYEAGNHKAATPTEGVLSKVGYKVGADGLKEPVRRRILDYVLTGTLPPVGSPAHMAEWGEPKSRQRFRKLHRVIRVLASSGNTLGTMDKAVAEWEDDLNYLDREWKSKCIS
;
A
#
# COMPACT_ATOMS: atom_id res chain seq x y z
N MET A 1 -3.76 18.01 -16.11
CA MET A 1 -2.61 17.20 -16.59
C MET A 1 -3.08 16.10 -17.54
N LYS A 2 -2.33 15.80 -18.62
CA LYS A 2 -2.66 14.70 -19.58
C LYS A 2 -2.73 13.32 -18.91
N VAL A 3 -1.94 13.08 -17.86
CA VAL A 3 -1.89 11.77 -17.17
C VAL A 3 -3.21 11.41 -16.47
N LEU A 4 -3.91 12.39 -15.87
CA LEU A 4 -5.17 12.14 -15.15
C LEU A 4 -6.25 11.54 -16.05
N LYS A 5 -6.32 12.00 -17.30
CA LYS A 5 -7.28 11.50 -18.29
C LYS A 5 -7.01 10.06 -18.72
N ARG A 6 -5.80 9.55 -18.49
CA ARG A 6 -5.37 8.20 -18.89
C ARG A 6 -5.54 7.16 -17.78
N ILE A 7 -5.76 7.58 -16.53
CA ILE A 7 -5.89 6.68 -15.38
C ILE A 7 -6.94 5.57 -15.59
N PRO A 8 -8.13 5.84 -16.14
CA PRO A 8 -9.13 4.79 -16.39
C PRO A 8 -8.67 3.71 -17.38
N ASP A 9 -7.78 4.06 -18.31
CA ASP A 9 -7.29 3.16 -19.36
C ASP A 9 -6.02 2.39 -18.94
N MET A 10 -5.44 2.71 -17.77
CA MET A 10 -4.24 2.04 -17.27
C MET A 10 -4.57 0.69 -16.64
N ASP A 11 -3.72 -0.31 -16.89
CA ASP A 11 -3.76 -1.57 -16.13
C ASP A 11 -3.33 -1.36 -14.67
N ASP A 12 -3.59 -2.35 -13.81
CA ASP A 12 -3.28 -2.26 -12.37
C ASP A 12 -1.79 -2.05 -12.09
N ASN A 13 -0.89 -2.59 -12.93
CA ASN A 13 0.55 -2.43 -12.75
C ASN A 13 1.00 -1.01 -13.09
N ALA A 14 0.44 -0.42 -14.15
CA ALA A 14 0.67 0.96 -14.52
C ALA A 14 0.15 1.92 -13.43
N LEU A 15 -1.02 1.64 -12.85
CA LEU A 15 -1.55 2.40 -11.73
C LEU A 15 -0.67 2.29 -10.48
N SER A 16 -0.22 1.08 -10.12
CA SER A 16 0.71 0.88 -8.99
C SER A 16 2.01 1.67 -9.15
N ARG A 17 2.60 1.66 -10.36
CA ARG A 17 3.81 2.44 -10.65
C ARG A 17 3.56 3.94 -10.57
N LEU A 18 2.44 4.41 -11.11
CA LEU A 18 2.06 5.82 -11.07
C LEU A 18 1.80 6.29 -9.63
N PHE A 19 1.11 5.47 -8.84
CA PHE A 19 0.84 5.71 -7.43
C PHE A 19 2.15 5.83 -6.64
N PHE A 20 3.07 4.88 -6.81
CA PHE A 20 4.36 4.91 -6.14
C PHE A 20 5.16 6.17 -6.49
N ASN A 21 5.22 6.54 -7.78
CA ASN A 21 5.91 7.74 -8.21
C ASN A 21 5.30 9.00 -7.59
N ALA A 22 3.97 9.08 -7.51
CA ALA A 22 3.28 10.21 -6.89
C ALA A 22 3.55 10.26 -5.36
N GLN A 23 3.59 9.13 -4.66
CA GLN A 23 3.96 9.07 -3.24
C GLN A 23 5.37 9.63 -2.96
N VAL A 24 6.32 9.35 -3.85
CA VAL A 24 7.69 9.90 -3.77
C VAL A 24 7.68 11.40 -4.05
N GLN A 25 6.94 11.85 -5.07
CA GLN A 25 6.87 13.25 -5.48
C GLN A 25 6.17 14.17 -4.46
N LEU A 26 5.37 13.63 -3.54
CA LEU A 26 4.78 14.41 -2.44
C LEU A 26 5.80 15.11 -1.53
N GLN A 27 7.08 14.70 -1.56
CA GLN A 27 8.15 15.36 -0.80
C GLN A 27 8.74 16.59 -1.51
N ASP A 28 8.42 16.81 -2.78
CA ASP A 28 8.87 17.96 -3.55
C ASP A 28 7.76 19.01 -3.55
N ASP A 29 7.99 20.15 -2.88
CA ASP A 29 7.02 21.24 -2.76
C ASP A 29 6.48 21.71 -4.13
N LYS A 30 7.30 21.65 -5.19
CA LYS A 30 6.88 22.06 -6.54
C LYS A 30 5.97 21.03 -7.20
N LEU A 31 6.10 19.76 -6.82
CA LEU A 31 5.33 18.65 -7.38
C LEU A 31 4.18 18.22 -6.46
N HIS A 32 4.11 18.73 -5.23
CA HIS A 32 3.17 18.28 -4.20
C HIS A 32 1.72 18.29 -4.68
N GLU A 33 1.23 19.42 -5.17
CA GLU A 33 -0.16 19.57 -5.65
C GLU A 33 -0.49 18.63 -6.82
N ALA A 34 0.45 18.50 -7.75
CA ALA A 34 0.31 17.61 -8.90
C ALA A 34 0.29 16.14 -8.47
N ALA A 35 1.17 15.75 -7.55
CA ALA A 35 1.25 14.41 -6.99
C ALA A 35 0.00 14.06 -6.19
N ALA A 36 -0.49 14.97 -5.34
CA ALA A 36 -1.73 14.82 -4.59
C ALA A 36 -2.93 14.60 -5.52
N SER A 37 -3.05 15.40 -6.58
CA SER A 37 -4.10 15.25 -7.60
C SER A 37 -4.05 13.89 -8.31
N VAL A 38 -2.85 13.36 -8.57
CA VAL A 38 -2.66 12.03 -9.17
C VAL A 38 -3.10 10.94 -8.20
N LEU A 39 -2.71 11.02 -6.93
CA LEU A 39 -3.09 10.04 -5.91
C LEU A 39 -4.61 9.98 -5.72
N GLU A 40 -5.26 11.13 -5.61
CA GLU A 40 -6.73 11.20 -5.48
C GLU A 40 -7.44 10.56 -6.68
N ALA A 41 -6.96 10.83 -7.90
CA ALA A 41 -7.54 10.25 -9.10
C ALA A 41 -7.33 8.73 -9.18
N ILE A 42 -6.19 8.22 -8.73
CA ILE A 42 -5.93 6.78 -8.64
C ILE A 42 -6.83 6.13 -7.59
N GLU A 43 -7.00 6.75 -6.41
CA GLU A 43 -7.89 6.24 -5.37
C GLU A 43 -9.33 6.13 -5.86
N ARG A 44 -9.84 7.16 -6.55
CA ARG A 44 -11.18 7.13 -7.17
C ARG A 44 -11.32 5.99 -8.18
N GLU A 45 -10.28 5.75 -8.97
CA GLU A 45 -10.27 4.63 -9.92
C GLU A 45 -10.23 3.27 -9.19
N TRP A 46 -9.45 3.13 -8.11
CA TRP A 46 -9.45 1.91 -7.29
C TRP A 46 -10.79 1.66 -6.60
N GLN A 47 -11.46 2.70 -6.08
CA GLN A 47 -12.81 2.57 -5.54
C GLN A 47 -13.78 2.02 -6.59
N LYS A 48 -13.74 2.57 -7.81
CA LYS A 48 -14.56 2.09 -8.93
C LYS A 48 -14.24 0.63 -9.29
N ARG A 49 -12.97 0.26 -9.34
CA ARG A 49 -12.56 -1.13 -9.64
C ARG A 49 -12.97 -2.09 -8.54
N LEU A 50 -12.84 -1.73 -7.27
CA LEU A 50 -13.29 -2.53 -6.13
C LEU A 50 -14.80 -2.79 -6.20
N ALA A 51 -15.62 -1.77 -6.49
CA ALA A 51 -17.06 -1.95 -6.65
C ALA A 51 -17.40 -2.90 -7.83
N ALA A 52 -16.70 -2.77 -8.95
CA ALA A 52 -16.84 -3.70 -10.07
C ALA A 52 -16.34 -5.13 -9.71
N TYR A 53 -15.35 -5.23 -8.82
CA TYR A 53 -14.78 -6.47 -8.34
C TYR A 53 -15.76 -7.25 -7.47
N GLU A 54 -16.45 -6.57 -6.56
CA GLU A 54 -17.53 -7.12 -5.74
C GLU A 54 -18.73 -7.60 -6.58
N ALA A 55 -19.05 -6.87 -7.65
CA ALA A 55 -20.09 -7.24 -8.60
C ALA A 55 -19.69 -8.39 -9.56
N GLY A 56 -18.46 -8.90 -9.48
CA GLY A 56 -17.94 -9.93 -10.40
C GLY A 56 -17.61 -9.43 -11.81
N ASN A 57 -17.68 -8.12 -12.03
CA ASN A 57 -17.47 -7.44 -13.32
C ASN A 57 -16.03 -6.99 -13.56
N HIS A 58 -15.14 -7.27 -12.62
CA HIS A 58 -13.71 -7.01 -12.73
C HIS A 58 -12.94 -8.25 -12.27
N LYS A 59 -11.81 -8.55 -12.91
CA LYS A 59 -10.87 -9.58 -12.45
C LYS A 59 -9.55 -8.89 -12.15
N ALA A 60 -9.18 -8.83 -10.87
CA ALA A 60 -7.82 -8.44 -10.49
C ALA A 60 -6.83 -9.37 -11.20
N ALA A 61 -5.68 -8.83 -11.61
CA ALA A 61 -4.60 -9.68 -12.10
C ALA A 61 -4.28 -10.76 -11.06
N THR A 62 -4.09 -12.01 -11.49
CA THR A 62 -3.68 -13.12 -10.61
C THR A 62 -2.49 -12.67 -9.76
N PRO A 63 -2.56 -12.75 -8.42
CA PRO A 63 -1.60 -12.03 -7.58
C PRO A 63 -0.22 -12.69 -7.66
N THR A 64 0.67 -12.11 -8.46
CA THR A 64 2.12 -12.28 -8.30
C THR A 64 2.65 -11.45 -7.13
N GLU A 65 1.84 -10.49 -6.64
CA GLU A 65 2.22 -9.46 -5.67
C GLU A 65 1.08 -9.23 -4.66
N GLY A 66 1.42 -9.03 -3.38
CA GLY A 66 0.47 -8.63 -2.33
C GLY A 66 0.25 -7.11 -2.26
N VAL A 67 -0.74 -6.65 -1.47
CA VAL A 67 -1.10 -5.23 -1.30
C VAL A 67 0.11 -4.33 -1.06
N LEU A 68 1.02 -4.71 -0.14
CA LEU A 68 2.23 -3.93 0.16
C LEU A 68 3.11 -3.70 -1.08
N SER A 69 3.32 -4.73 -1.90
CA SER A 69 4.06 -4.60 -3.16
C SER A 69 3.33 -3.69 -4.15
N LYS A 70 1.99 -3.78 -4.21
CA LYS A 70 1.16 -2.96 -5.11
C LYS A 70 1.13 -1.47 -4.76
N VAL A 71 1.32 -1.12 -3.49
CA VAL A 71 1.50 0.28 -3.07
C VAL A 71 2.97 0.70 -3.03
N GLY A 72 3.89 -0.19 -3.45
CA GLY A 72 5.31 0.08 -3.60
C GLY A 72 6.14 -0.05 -2.32
N TYR A 73 5.62 -0.60 -1.23
CA TYR A 73 6.38 -0.81 0.00
C TYR A 73 7.54 -1.80 -0.22
N LYS A 74 8.77 -1.39 0.12
CA LYS A 74 9.99 -2.20 -0.06
C LYS A 74 11.04 -1.87 1.01
N VAL A 75 11.71 -2.91 1.50
CA VAL A 75 12.81 -2.87 2.48
C VAL A 75 14.07 -3.57 1.94
N GLY A 76 15.17 -3.53 2.67
CA GLY A 76 16.42 -4.24 2.38
C GLY A 76 17.44 -3.41 1.62
N ALA A 77 18.36 -4.07 0.92
CA ALA A 77 19.48 -3.40 0.22
C ALA A 77 18.97 -2.31 -0.74
N ASP A 78 18.01 -2.66 -1.59
CA ASP A 78 17.33 -1.76 -2.53
C ASP A 78 15.97 -1.24 -1.98
N GLY A 79 15.86 -1.16 -0.66
CA GLY A 79 14.68 -0.72 0.07
C GLY A 79 14.47 0.80 0.01
N LEU A 80 13.25 1.22 0.31
CA LEU A 80 12.92 2.64 0.42
C LEU A 80 13.47 3.22 1.73
N LYS A 81 13.71 4.53 1.75
CA LYS A 81 14.07 5.24 2.99
C LYS A 81 12.89 5.24 3.98
N GLU A 82 13.21 5.23 5.27
CA GLU A 82 12.23 5.19 6.37
C GLU A 82 11.04 6.16 6.20
N PRO A 83 11.23 7.45 5.88
CA PRO A 83 10.08 8.37 5.77
C PRO A 83 9.10 7.98 4.65
N VAL A 84 9.60 7.39 3.56
CA VAL A 84 8.78 6.93 2.44
C VAL A 84 8.05 5.64 2.81
N ARG A 85 8.75 4.70 3.47
CA ARG A 85 8.14 3.46 3.96
C ARG A 85 6.97 3.75 4.89
N ARG A 86 7.18 4.57 5.92
CA ARG A 86 6.15 4.91 6.92
C ARG A 86 4.97 5.64 6.30
N ARG A 87 5.19 6.54 5.34
CA ARG A 87 4.10 7.17 4.57
C ARG A 87 3.27 6.15 3.80
N ILE A 88 3.89 5.15 3.18
CA ILE A 88 3.16 4.08 2.50
C ILE A 88 2.37 3.24 3.52
N LEU A 89 2.92 2.97 4.71
CA LEU A 89 2.19 2.27 5.77
C LEU A 89 0.99 3.07 6.29
N ASP A 90 1.15 4.38 6.47
CA ASP A 90 0.05 5.30 6.81
C ASP A 90 -1.04 5.27 5.75
N TYR A 91 -0.63 5.28 4.47
CA TYR A 91 -1.55 5.14 3.36
C TYR A 91 -2.32 3.81 3.41
N VAL A 92 -1.64 2.69 3.64
CA VAL A 92 -2.30 1.37 3.73
C VAL A 92 -3.36 1.36 4.85
N LEU A 93 -3.13 2.10 5.93
CA LEU A 93 -4.11 2.21 7.01
C LEU A 93 -5.26 3.16 6.71
N THR A 94 -5.06 4.19 5.89
CA THR A 94 -6.00 5.32 5.77
C THR A 94 -6.67 5.49 4.41
N GLY A 95 -6.05 4.99 3.34
CA GLY A 95 -6.49 5.18 1.97
C GLY A 95 -7.26 4.01 1.40
N THR A 96 -7.66 4.16 0.13
CA THR A 96 -8.30 3.10 -0.65
C THR A 96 -7.26 2.13 -1.18
N LEU A 97 -7.27 0.87 -0.76
CA LEU A 97 -6.31 -0.11 -1.26
C LEU A 97 -6.56 -0.49 -2.74
N PRO A 98 -5.52 -0.78 -3.53
CA PRO A 98 -5.69 -1.38 -4.85
C PRO A 98 -6.40 -2.74 -4.77
N PRO A 99 -7.21 -3.12 -5.77
CA PRO A 99 -7.76 -4.47 -5.84
C PRO A 99 -6.62 -5.49 -6.04
N VAL A 100 -6.47 -6.43 -5.12
CA VAL A 100 -5.46 -7.50 -5.17
C VAL A 100 -6.11 -8.83 -4.82
N GLY A 101 -5.79 -9.89 -5.57
CA GLY A 101 -6.28 -11.23 -5.24
C GLY A 101 -7.78 -11.35 -5.50
N SER A 102 -8.57 -11.71 -4.48
CA SER A 102 -10.03 -11.93 -4.52
C SER A 102 -10.81 -10.91 -3.67
N PRO A 103 -12.14 -10.72 -3.87
CA PRO A 103 -12.92 -9.83 -3.01
C PRO A 103 -12.85 -10.27 -1.54
N ALA A 104 -12.88 -11.59 -1.31
CA ALA A 104 -12.66 -12.17 0.02
C ALA A 104 -11.28 -11.81 0.59
N HIS A 105 -10.21 -11.83 -0.22
CA HIS A 105 -8.88 -11.39 0.21
C HIS A 105 -8.88 -9.91 0.61
N MET A 106 -9.52 -9.04 -0.18
CA MET A 106 -9.60 -7.61 0.12
C MET A 106 -10.43 -7.34 1.38
N ALA A 107 -11.50 -8.10 1.61
CA ALA A 107 -12.31 -8.02 2.82
C ALA A 107 -11.51 -8.33 4.11
N GLU A 108 -10.47 -9.18 4.05
CA GLU A 108 -9.59 -9.42 5.20
C GLU A 108 -8.86 -8.17 5.67
N TRP A 109 -8.63 -7.22 4.76
CA TRP A 109 -7.98 -5.96 5.10
C TRP A 109 -8.93 -4.96 5.76
N GLY A 110 -10.25 -5.17 5.75
CA GLY A 110 -11.24 -4.30 6.42
C GLY A 110 -11.37 -2.88 5.86
N GLU A 111 -11.98 -1.99 6.63
CA GLU A 111 -12.18 -0.58 6.25
C GLU A 111 -10.96 0.29 6.62
N PRO A 112 -10.77 1.46 5.96
CA PRO A 112 -9.77 2.44 6.39
C PRO A 112 -9.89 2.81 7.87
N LYS A 113 -8.75 2.91 8.56
CA LYS A 113 -8.60 3.21 10.00
C LYS A 113 -9.29 2.22 10.95
N SER A 114 -9.77 1.09 10.44
CA SER A 114 -10.34 0.04 11.28
C SER A 114 -9.27 -0.75 12.03
N ARG A 115 -9.63 -1.30 13.19
CA ARG A 115 -8.75 -2.22 13.92
C ARG A 115 -8.42 -3.49 13.12
N GLN A 116 -9.30 -3.90 12.20
CA GLN A 116 -9.04 -5.02 11.29
C GLN A 116 -7.89 -4.69 10.33
N ARG A 117 -7.92 -3.52 9.67
CA ARG A 117 -6.85 -3.05 8.76
C ARG A 117 -5.50 -3.00 9.48
N PHE A 118 -5.47 -2.43 10.68
CA PHE A 118 -4.26 -2.41 11.50
C PHE A 118 -3.72 -3.81 11.79
N ARG A 119 -4.58 -4.72 12.29
CA ARG A 119 -4.17 -6.10 12.60
C ARG A 119 -3.68 -6.84 11.36
N LYS A 120 -4.33 -6.64 10.20
CA LYS A 120 -3.93 -7.28 8.94
C LYS A 120 -2.55 -6.79 8.51
N LEU A 121 -2.33 -5.47 8.44
CA LEU A 121 -1.04 -4.88 8.08
C LEU A 121 0.07 -5.34 9.03
N HIS A 122 -0.14 -5.18 10.34
CA HIS A 122 0.83 -5.56 11.35
C HIS A 122 1.17 -7.06 11.29
N ARG A 123 0.17 -7.93 11.05
CA ARG A 123 0.43 -9.37 10.86
C ARG A 123 1.28 -9.64 9.62
N VAL A 124 1.00 -8.98 8.49
CA VAL A 124 1.78 -9.17 7.25
C VAL A 124 3.25 -8.81 7.47
N ILE A 125 3.54 -7.63 8.06
CA ILE A 125 4.92 -7.20 8.32
C ILE A 125 5.61 -8.14 9.31
N ARG A 126 4.91 -8.57 10.37
CA ARG A 126 5.46 -9.53 11.33
C ARG A 126 5.84 -10.86 10.69
N VAL A 127 5.01 -11.38 9.78
CA VAL A 127 5.33 -12.60 9.04
C VAL A 127 6.58 -12.38 8.19
N LEU A 128 6.67 -11.27 7.45
CA LEU A 128 7.84 -10.93 6.64
C LEU A 128 9.14 -10.86 7.47
N ALA A 129 9.11 -10.18 8.62
CA ALA A 129 10.24 -10.12 9.56
C ALA A 129 10.67 -11.51 10.02
N SER A 130 9.71 -12.34 10.44
CA SER A 130 10.00 -13.70 10.91
C SER A 130 10.59 -14.59 9.81
N SER A 131 10.08 -14.50 8.58
CA SER A 131 10.60 -15.26 7.44
C SER A 131 11.98 -14.77 7.03
N GLY A 132 12.24 -13.46 7.02
CA GLY A 132 13.56 -12.91 6.73
C GLY A 132 14.63 -13.42 7.70
N ASN A 133 14.30 -13.50 9.00
CA ASN A 133 15.21 -13.99 10.03
C ASN A 133 15.63 -15.46 9.79
N THR A 134 14.75 -16.28 9.20
CA THR A 134 15.08 -17.68 8.87
C THR A 134 16.01 -17.85 7.67
N LEU A 135 16.19 -16.82 6.83
CA LEU A 135 16.94 -16.91 5.58
C LEU A 135 18.39 -16.36 5.67
N GLY A 136 18.78 -15.76 6.80
CA GLY A 136 20.17 -15.40 7.14
C GLY A 136 20.89 -14.36 6.25
N THR A 137 20.23 -13.85 5.21
CA THR A 137 20.78 -12.86 4.25
C THR A 137 19.98 -11.56 4.22
N MET A 138 19.03 -11.42 5.14
CA MET A 138 18.02 -10.37 5.12
C MET A 138 18.09 -9.42 6.32
N ASP A 139 19.20 -9.36 7.05
CA ASP A 139 19.34 -8.63 8.32
C ASP A 139 18.85 -7.18 8.24
N LYS A 140 19.22 -6.47 7.16
CA LYS A 140 18.73 -5.09 6.94
C LYS A 140 17.20 -5.05 6.76
N ALA A 141 16.64 -5.95 5.97
CA ALA A 141 15.19 -5.99 5.75
C ALA A 141 14.44 -6.35 7.04
N VAL A 142 14.98 -7.29 7.83
CA VAL A 142 14.44 -7.66 9.15
C VAL A 142 14.44 -6.46 10.09
N ALA A 143 15.57 -5.76 10.23
CA ALA A 143 15.66 -4.56 11.05
C ALA A 143 14.66 -3.47 10.62
N GLU A 144 14.50 -3.26 9.30
CA GLU A 144 13.53 -2.29 8.79
C GLU A 144 12.08 -2.71 9.03
N TRP A 145 11.75 -4.01 8.90
CA TRP A 145 10.40 -4.49 9.24
C TRP A 145 10.10 -4.37 10.74
N GLU A 146 11.08 -4.65 11.60
CA GLU A 146 10.94 -4.50 13.06
C GLU A 146 10.76 -3.04 13.47
N ASP A 147 11.55 -2.13 12.87
CA ASP A 147 11.38 -0.69 13.07
C ASP A 147 10.00 -0.19 12.60
N ASP A 148 9.54 -0.66 11.44
CA ASP A 148 8.21 -0.33 10.92
C ASP A 148 7.08 -0.90 11.81
N LEU A 149 7.25 -2.08 12.43
CA LEU A 149 6.32 -2.61 13.44
C LEU A 149 6.24 -1.71 14.68
N ASN A 150 7.40 -1.29 15.19
CA ASN A 150 7.46 -0.38 16.34
C ASN A 150 6.80 0.96 16.03
N TYR A 151 7.00 1.49 14.82
CA TYR A 151 6.31 2.67 14.34
C TYR A 151 4.79 2.48 14.33
N LEU A 152 4.29 1.37 13.76
CA LEU A 152 2.85 1.07 13.73
C LEU A 152 2.26 0.96 15.14
N ASP A 153 2.95 0.29 16.05
CA ASP A 153 2.49 0.14 17.43
C ASP A 153 2.43 1.48 18.18
N ARG A 154 3.42 2.35 17.95
CA ARG A 154 3.47 3.68 18.57
C ARG A 154 2.41 4.62 17.98
N GLU A 155 2.29 4.68 16.66
CA GLU A 155 1.48 5.70 16.00
C GLU A 155 0.03 5.28 15.77
N TRP A 156 -0.27 3.99 15.60
CA TRP A 156 -1.57 3.56 15.06
C TRP A 156 -2.37 2.65 15.97
N LYS A 157 -1.74 1.98 16.93
CA LYS A 157 -2.40 1.01 17.82
C LYS A 157 -3.60 1.57 18.59
N SER A 158 -3.53 2.84 18.99
CA SER A 158 -4.63 3.55 19.67
C SER A 158 -5.55 4.33 18.73
N LYS A 159 -5.09 4.66 17.51
CA LYS A 159 -5.85 5.45 16.53
C LYS A 159 -6.83 4.63 15.70
N CYS A 160 -6.62 3.32 15.61
CA CYS A 160 -7.53 2.43 14.87
C CYS A 160 -8.65 1.91 15.78
N ILE A 161 -9.87 2.40 15.55
CA ILE A 161 -11.06 2.14 16.37
C ILE A 161 -11.74 0.84 15.89
N SER A 162 -12.50 0.19 16.77
CA SER A 162 -13.34 -0.97 16.45
C SER A 162 -14.61 -0.58 15.71
#